data_AF-A0A1F8HV21-F1
#
_entry.id   AF-A0A1F8HV21-F1
#
_cell.length_a   1.000
_cell.length_b   1.000
_cell.length_c   1.000
_cell.angle_alpha   90.00
_cell.angle_beta   90.00
_cell.angle_gamma   90.00
#
_symmetry.space_group_name_H-M   'P 1'
#
loop_
_entity.id
_entity.type
_entity.pdbx_description
1 polymer ?
#
loop_
_entity_poly.entity_id
_entity_poly.type
_entity_poly.pdbx_seq_one_letter_code
_entity_poly.pdbx_strand_id
1 'polypeptide(L)'
;MQHIIRYKKGIAIELRKKGMSYLEIQNAINVPKSTVAFWIKDIKLTEPQIQKLKNNRIASAKRNSQKRIFKIKKETEEIKFSSSKAVSQISKRELWLMGIILYWKAGNESNLKKGVQFSSSDPHLIKLFLRWLKEAGKIENEEIIFDILMGNGKKEKAKNAAKYWSQITNFPERNFNHIYFQKGKVLKTQFGILRIRVRASSMLARQIFGWIRGIQEFYR
;
A
#
# COMPACT_ATOMS: atom_id res chain seq x y z
N MET A 1 -25.59 47.83 -28.46
CA MET A 1 -25.37 46.38 -28.16
C MET A 1 -25.08 45.53 -29.40
N GLN A 2 -25.86 45.60 -30.49
CA GLN A 2 -25.65 44.77 -31.69
C GLN A 2 -24.28 44.95 -32.38
N HIS A 3 -23.73 46.17 -32.39
CA HIS A 3 -22.43 46.46 -32.99
C HIS A 3 -21.26 45.69 -32.33
N ILE A 4 -21.25 45.62 -30.99
CA ILE A 4 -20.24 44.90 -30.20
C ILE A 4 -20.32 43.40 -30.47
N ILE A 5 -21.53 42.85 -30.58
CA ILE A 5 -21.78 41.43 -30.88
C ILE A 5 -21.24 41.09 -32.27
N ARG A 6 -21.52 41.93 -33.28
CA ARG A 6 -21.04 41.74 -34.65
C ARG A 6 -19.52 41.80 -34.74
N TYR A 7 -18.90 42.72 -34.02
CA TYR A 7 -17.44 42.84 -33.91
C TYR A 7 -16.79 41.60 -33.27
N LYS A 8 -17.30 41.15 -32.11
CA LYS A 8 -16.81 39.93 -31.45
C LYS A 8 -17.00 38.67 -32.31
N LYS A 9 -18.09 38.59 -33.08
CA LYS A 9 -18.32 37.50 -34.04
C LYS A 9 -17.26 37.50 -35.16
N GLY A 10 -16.93 38.67 -35.71
CA GLY A 10 -15.85 38.80 -36.71
C GLY A 10 -14.52 38.26 -36.19
N ILE A 11 -14.13 38.67 -34.99
CA ILE A 11 -12.90 38.18 -34.32
C ILE A 11 -12.95 36.66 -34.12
N ALA A 12 -14.07 36.11 -33.64
CA ALA A 12 -14.20 34.67 -33.43
C ALA A 12 -13.96 33.86 -34.72
N ILE A 13 -14.48 34.34 -35.85
CA ILE A 13 -14.30 33.73 -37.17
C ILE A 13 -12.83 33.75 -37.58
N GLU A 14 -12.15 34.89 -37.44
CA GLU A 14 -10.74 35.00 -37.80
C GLU A 14 -9.85 34.09 -36.94
N LEU A 15 -10.05 34.10 -35.62
CA LEU A 15 -9.31 33.24 -34.70
C LEU A 15 -9.55 31.76 -35.01
N ARG A 16 -10.78 31.39 -35.39
CA ARG A 16 -11.09 30.01 -35.79
C ARG A 16 -10.38 29.63 -37.09
N LYS A 17 -10.36 30.50 -38.10
CA LYS A 17 -9.62 30.27 -39.36
C LYS A 17 -8.11 30.10 -39.12
N LYS A 18 -7.55 30.76 -38.10
CA LYS A 18 -6.17 30.57 -37.64
C LYS A 18 -5.93 29.23 -36.90
N GLY A 19 -6.97 28.42 -36.71
CA GLY A 19 -6.88 27.09 -36.09
C GLY A 19 -7.08 27.07 -34.57
N MET A 20 -7.52 28.18 -33.95
CA MET A 20 -7.77 28.21 -32.51
C MET A 20 -9.00 27.37 -32.12
N SER A 21 -8.95 26.81 -30.91
CA SER A 21 -10.05 26.05 -30.29
C SER A 21 -11.15 26.97 -29.76
N TYR A 22 -12.33 26.39 -29.55
CA TYR A 22 -13.47 27.09 -28.96
C TYR A 22 -13.15 27.72 -27.59
N LEU A 23 -12.32 27.05 -26.77
CA LEU A 23 -11.93 27.55 -25.44
C LEU A 23 -10.94 28.72 -25.54
N GLU A 24 -9.97 28.65 -26.45
CA GLU A 24 -9.04 29.75 -26.70
C GLU A 24 -9.77 30.99 -27.21
N ILE A 25 -10.73 30.81 -28.14
CA ILE A 25 -11.57 31.90 -28.65
C ILE A 25 -12.44 32.47 -27.54
N GLN A 26 -13.12 31.63 -26.78
CA GLN A 26 -13.92 32.05 -25.62
C GLN A 26 -13.11 32.92 -24.66
N ASN A 27 -11.89 32.50 -24.32
CA ASN A 27 -11.01 33.24 -23.40
C ASN A 27 -10.53 34.56 -24.01
N ALA A 28 -10.32 34.63 -25.33
CA ALA A 28 -9.86 35.83 -26.01
C ALA A 28 -10.93 36.94 -26.12
N ILE A 29 -12.20 36.59 -26.34
CA ILE A 29 -13.28 37.56 -26.57
C ILE A 29 -14.32 37.65 -25.44
N ASN A 30 -14.15 36.82 -24.40
CA ASN A 30 -14.97 36.76 -23.19
C ASN A 30 -16.48 36.74 -23.49
N VAL A 31 -16.94 35.67 -24.15
CA VAL A 31 -18.35 35.40 -24.45
C VAL A 31 -18.69 33.95 -24.15
N PRO A 32 -19.96 33.61 -23.86
CA PRO A 32 -20.35 32.24 -23.55
C PRO A 32 -19.93 31.25 -24.65
N LYS A 33 -19.50 30.05 -24.24
CA LYS A 33 -19.05 28.99 -25.16
C LYS A 33 -20.11 28.61 -26.18
N SER A 34 -21.38 28.59 -25.78
CA SER A 34 -22.52 28.33 -26.67
C SER A 34 -22.61 29.36 -27.79
N THR A 35 -22.38 30.64 -27.49
CA THR A 35 -22.35 31.74 -28.46
C THR A 35 -21.19 31.60 -29.43
N VAL A 36 -19.97 31.33 -28.93
CA VAL A 36 -18.80 31.07 -29.78
C VAL A 36 -19.08 29.89 -30.70
N ALA A 37 -19.64 28.80 -30.16
CA ALA A 37 -19.94 27.60 -30.92
C ALA A 37 -20.93 27.87 -32.06
N PHE A 38 -21.99 28.62 -31.78
CA PHE A 38 -22.96 29.02 -32.78
C PHE A 38 -22.34 29.87 -33.90
N TRP A 39 -21.43 30.80 -33.58
CA TRP A 39 -20.82 31.69 -34.56
C TRP A 39 -19.85 31.03 -35.54
N ILE A 40 -19.17 29.96 -35.12
CA ILE A 40 -18.07 29.37 -35.89
C ILE A 40 -18.34 27.92 -36.32
N LYS A 41 -19.57 27.41 -36.11
CA LYS A 41 -19.95 26.03 -36.40
C LYS A 41 -19.67 25.60 -37.85
N ASP A 42 -19.81 26.53 -38.79
CA ASP A 42 -19.69 26.26 -40.24
C ASP A 42 -18.24 26.36 -40.74
N ILE A 43 -17.28 26.72 -39.88
CA ILE A 43 -15.86 26.87 -40.25
C ILE A 43 -15.14 25.54 -40.14
N LYS A 44 -14.80 24.96 -41.30
CA LYS A 44 -13.94 23.77 -41.40
C LYS A 44 -12.48 24.13 -41.16
N LEU A 45 -11.79 23.33 -40.35
CA LEU A 45 -10.34 23.43 -40.15
C LEU A 45 -9.59 22.54 -41.13
N THR A 46 -8.32 22.85 -41.38
CA THR A 46 -7.42 21.96 -42.12
C THR A 46 -6.95 20.79 -41.26
N GLU A 47 -6.54 19.69 -41.88
CA GLU A 47 -6.05 18.50 -41.17
C GLU A 47 -4.88 18.80 -40.20
N PRO A 48 -3.87 19.63 -40.58
CA PRO A 48 -2.81 20.02 -39.65
C PRO A 48 -3.33 20.78 -38.41
N GLN A 49 -4.35 21.64 -38.59
CA GLN A 49 -4.97 22.37 -37.48
C GLN A 49 -5.75 21.43 -36.56
N ILE A 50 -6.48 20.46 -37.13
CA ILE A 50 -7.19 19.42 -36.35
C ILE A 50 -6.19 18.61 -35.54
N GLN A 51 -5.09 18.17 -36.15
CA GLN A 51 -4.06 17.37 -35.48
C GLN A 51 -3.37 18.17 -34.37
N LYS A 52 -3.07 19.46 -34.59
CA LYS A 52 -2.54 20.36 -33.55
C LYS A 52 -3.48 20.43 -32.34
N LEU A 53 -4.79 20.60 -32.57
CA LEU A 53 -5.77 20.65 -31.49
C LEU A 53 -5.90 19.31 -30.73
N LYS A 54 -5.85 18.18 -31.44
CA LYS A 54 -5.81 16.84 -30.83
C LYS A 54 -4.57 16.67 -29.95
N ASN A 55 -3.39 17.00 -30.47
CA ASN A 55 -2.13 16.90 -29.72
C ASN A 55 -2.14 17.80 -28.47
N ASN A 56 -2.65 19.03 -28.59
CA ASN A 56 -2.79 19.94 -27.45
C ASN A 56 -3.75 19.40 -26.38
N ARG A 57 -4.85 18.74 -26.77
CA ARG A 57 -5.76 18.08 -25.83
C ARG A 57 -5.08 16.92 -25.10
N ILE A 58 -4.36 16.06 -25.82
CA ILE A 58 -3.61 14.94 -25.24
C ILE A 58 -2.54 15.46 -24.26
N ALA A 59 -1.77 16.46 -24.67
CA ALA A 59 -0.74 17.07 -23.83
C ALA A 59 -1.35 17.70 -22.57
N SER A 60 -2.49 18.38 -22.70
CA SER A 60 -3.21 18.98 -21.56
C SER A 60 -3.76 17.91 -20.61
N ALA A 61 -4.37 16.84 -21.14
CA ALA A 61 -4.83 15.71 -20.34
C ALA A 61 -3.68 15.03 -19.59
N LYS A 62 -2.53 14.84 -20.25
CA LYS A 62 -1.32 14.28 -19.63
C LYS A 62 -0.81 15.18 -18.50
N ARG A 63 -0.70 16.49 -18.73
CA ARG A 63 -0.29 17.46 -17.70
C ARG A 63 -1.24 17.46 -16.50
N ASN A 64 -2.55 17.44 -16.74
CA ASN A 64 -3.55 17.41 -15.68
C ASN A 64 -3.50 16.10 -14.88
N SER A 65 -3.31 14.97 -15.56
CA SER A 65 -3.10 13.67 -14.92
C SER A 65 -1.85 13.69 -14.04
N GLN A 66 -0.72 14.20 -14.55
CA GLN A 66 0.51 14.34 -13.77
C GLN A 66 0.34 15.24 -12.54
N LYS A 67 -0.33 16.39 -12.69
CA LYS A 67 -0.67 17.27 -11.56
C LYS A 67 -1.51 16.57 -10.51
N ARG A 68 -2.52 15.79 -10.94
CA ARG A 68 -3.37 15.01 -10.03
C ARG A 68 -2.57 13.92 -9.31
N ILE A 69 -1.73 13.19 -10.02
CA ILE A 69 -0.85 12.16 -9.42
C ILE A 69 0.07 12.79 -8.37
N PHE A 70 0.70 13.91 -8.70
CA PHE A 70 1.57 14.62 -7.76
C PHE A 70 0.81 15.10 -6.52
N LYS A 71 -0.38 15.71 -6.72
CA LYS A 71 -1.25 16.15 -5.63
C LYS A 71 -1.65 14.98 -4.71
N ILE A 72 -2.15 13.88 -5.29
CA ILE A 72 -2.54 12.68 -4.53
C ILE A 72 -1.34 12.11 -3.78
N LYS A 73 -0.15 12.05 -4.42
CA LYS A 73 1.06 11.57 -3.76
C LYS A 73 1.42 12.43 -2.55
N LYS A 74 1.36 13.75 -2.69
CA LYS A 74 1.62 14.68 -1.58
C LYS A 74 0.61 14.49 -0.43
N GLU A 75 -0.68 14.51 -0.76
CA GLU A 75 -1.76 14.29 0.22
C GLU A 75 -1.62 12.93 0.92
N THR A 76 -1.26 11.88 0.17
CA THR A 76 -1.04 10.54 0.72
C THR A 76 0.11 10.52 1.73
N GLU A 77 1.23 11.17 1.41
CA GLU A 77 2.38 11.24 2.32
C GLU A 77 2.07 12.09 3.56
N GLU A 78 1.31 13.17 3.42
CA GLU A 78 0.83 13.98 4.55
C GLU A 78 -0.10 13.18 5.47
N ILE A 79 -1.05 12.43 4.90
CA ILE A 79 -1.95 11.54 5.66
C ILE A 79 -1.16 10.45 6.38
N LYS A 80 -0.23 9.77 5.69
CA LYS A 80 0.62 8.75 6.32
C LYS A 80 1.44 9.33 7.47
N PHE A 81 2.06 10.50 7.25
CA PHE A 81 2.89 11.14 8.26
C PHE A 81 2.07 11.54 9.48
N SER A 82 0.99 12.29 9.30
CA SER A 82 0.10 12.72 10.40
C SER A 82 -0.49 11.52 11.15
N SER A 83 -0.97 10.49 10.43
CA SER A 83 -1.53 9.28 11.04
C SER A 83 -0.47 8.49 11.82
N SER A 84 0.78 8.45 11.33
CA SER A 84 1.87 7.79 12.07
C SER A 84 2.17 8.45 13.42
N LYS A 85 1.93 9.76 13.54
CA LYS A 85 2.12 10.50 14.80
C LYS A 85 1.00 10.26 15.81
N ALA A 86 -0.17 9.83 15.35
CA ALA A 86 -1.27 9.43 16.25
C ALA A 86 -0.90 8.21 17.09
N VAL A 87 -0.01 7.34 16.58
CA VAL A 87 0.58 6.23 17.33
C VAL A 87 1.87 6.73 17.99
N SER A 88 1.73 7.41 19.14
CA SER A 88 2.86 8.03 19.84
C SER A 88 3.66 7.02 20.67
N GLN A 89 2.97 6.23 21.50
CA GLN A 89 3.55 5.19 22.34
C GLN A 89 2.65 3.96 22.37
N ILE A 90 3.25 2.79 22.54
CA ILE A 90 2.53 1.54 22.73
C ILE A 90 2.66 1.17 24.21
N SER A 91 1.56 1.25 24.95
CA SER A 91 1.47 0.81 26.33
C SER A 91 1.61 -0.71 26.43
N LYS A 92 1.90 -1.21 27.64
CA LYS A 92 1.96 -2.66 27.91
C LYS A 92 0.65 -3.37 27.56
N ARG A 93 -0.50 -2.72 27.83
CA ARG A 93 -1.83 -3.26 27.51
C ARG A 93 -2.06 -3.34 26.00
N GLU A 94 -1.71 -2.29 25.26
CA GLU A 94 -1.84 -2.27 23.80
C GLU A 94 -0.93 -3.31 23.17
N LEU A 95 0.33 -3.42 23.60
CA LEU A 95 1.24 -4.45 23.11
C LEU A 95 0.65 -5.85 23.36
N TRP A 96 0.15 -6.12 24.57
CA TRP A 96 -0.48 -7.38 24.93
C TRP A 96 -1.66 -7.71 24.01
N LEU A 97 -2.58 -6.75 23.77
CA LEU A 97 -3.71 -6.90 22.84
C LEU A 97 -3.23 -7.13 21.40
N MET A 98 -2.26 -6.37 20.90
CA MET A 98 -1.73 -6.51 19.54
C MET A 98 -1.22 -7.92 19.29
N GLY A 99 -0.48 -8.52 20.24
CA GLY A 99 0.01 -9.89 20.09
C GLY A 99 -1.09 -10.94 20.13
N ILE A 100 -2.14 -10.75 20.95
CA ILE A 100 -3.33 -11.62 20.93
C ILE A 100 -4.00 -11.58 19.55
N ILE A 101 -4.23 -10.39 19.01
CA ILE A 101 -4.87 -10.23 17.69
C ILE A 101 -3.99 -10.83 16.58
N LEU A 102 -2.67 -10.67 16.65
CA LEU A 102 -1.75 -11.31 15.69
C LEU A 102 -1.79 -12.84 15.78
N TYR A 103 -1.77 -13.39 17.00
CA TYR A 103 -1.88 -14.82 17.21
C TYR A 103 -3.22 -15.38 16.71
N TRP A 104 -4.30 -14.65 16.97
CA TRP A 104 -5.65 -15.02 16.55
C TRP A 104 -5.76 -15.05 15.03
N LYS A 105 -5.33 -13.97 14.35
CA LYS A 105 -5.31 -13.86 12.89
C LYS A 105 -4.50 -14.98 12.21
N ALA A 106 -3.46 -15.49 12.88
CA ALA A 106 -2.64 -16.55 12.33
C ALA A 106 -3.36 -17.92 12.26
N GLY A 107 -4.55 -18.07 12.84
CA GLY A 107 -5.40 -19.26 12.70
C GLY A 107 -4.94 -20.46 13.53
N ASN A 108 -4.27 -20.22 14.65
CA ASN A 108 -3.69 -21.27 15.50
C ASN A 108 -4.70 -22.02 16.37
N GLU A 109 -5.97 -21.64 16.33
CA GLU A 109 -7.05 -22.18 17.19
C GLU A 109 -7.27 -23.69 16.98
N SER A 110 -7.05 -24.17 15.74
CA SER A 110 -7.29 -25.55 15.35
C SER A 110 -6.34 -26.57 16.00
N ASN A 111 -5.20 -26.13 16.57
CA ASN A 111 -4.23 -27.07 17.12
C ASN A 111 -3.39 -26.49 18.29
N LEU A 112 -4.05 -26.24 19.42
CA LEU A 112 -3.42 -25.73 20.64
C LEU A 112 -2.30 -26.65 21.19
N LYS A 113 -2.28 -27.95 20.83
CA LYS A 113 -1.22 -28.89 21.22
C LYS A 113 0.14 -28.50 20.63
N LYS A 114 0.17 -27.81 19.48
CA LYS A 114 1.39 -27.31 18.85
C LYS A 114 1.98 -26.07 19.56
N GLY A 115 1.25 -25.53 20.55
CA GLY A 115 1.66 -24.35 21.30
C GLY A 115 1.59 -23.07 20.48
N VAL A 116 2.30 -22.05 20.94
CA VAL A 116 2.36 -20.74 20.31
C VAL A 116 3.25 -20.78 19.08
N GLN A 117 2.67 -20.42 17.94
CA GLN A 117 3.36 -20.28 16.67
C GLN A 117 2.89 -19.03 15.92
N PHE A 118 3.77 -18.41 15.15
CA PHE A 118 3.43 -17.29 14.28
C PHE A 118 4.28 -17.34 13.03
N SER A 119 3.70 -17.10 11.86
CA SER A 119 4.44 -17.14 10.59
C SER A 119 4.18 -15.87 9.79
N SER A 120 5.23 -15.21 9.31
CA SER A 120 5.12 -14.03 8.47
C SER A 120 6.35 -13.86 7.57
N SER A 121 6.16 -13.31 6.38
CA SER A 121 7.26 -12.78 5.56
C SER A 121 7.54 -11.29 5.82
N ASP A 122 6.71 -10.63 6.63
CA ASP A 122 6.89 -9.23 7.02
C ASP A 122 7.81 -9.14 8.25
N PRO A 123 9.01 -8.51 8.14
CA PRO A 123 9.95 -8.38 9.23
C PRO A 123 9.44 -7.53 10.41
N HIS A 124 8.54 -6.57 10.18
CA HIS A 124 7.97 -5.75 11.25
C HIS A 124 7.01 -6.56 12.11
N LEU A 125 6.19 -7.42 11.49
CA LEU A 125 5.31 -8.32 12.23
C LEU A 125 6.09 -9.36 13.04
N ILE A 126 7.19 -9.89 12.48
CA ILE A 126 8.09 -10.79 13.20
C ILE A 126 8.68 -10.10 14.44
N LYS A 127 9.22 -8.88 14.28
CA LYS A 127 9.77 -8.09 15.40
C LYS A 127 8.72 -7.79 16.47
N LEU A 128 7.51 -7.41 16.05
CA LEU A 128 6.41 -7.14 16.96
C LEU A 128 6.02 -8.39 17.75
N PHE A 129 5.92 -9.55 17.09
CA PHE A 129 5.58 -10.81 17.75
C PHE A 129 6.67 -11.25 18.74
N LEU A 130 7.95 -11.12 18.38
CA LEU A 130 9.07 -11.41 19.30
C LEU A 130 9.06 -10.47 20.52
N ARG A 131 8.82 -9.18 20.31
CA ARG A 131 8.69 -8.21 21.41
C ARG A 131 7.53 -8.58 22.33
N TRP A 132 6.40 -8.97 21.78
CA TRP A 132 5.23 -9.42 22.56
C TRP A 132 5.53 -10.69 23.37
N LEU A 133 6.18 -11.69 22.78
CA LEU A 133 6.60 -12.91 23.49
C LEU A 133 7.48 -12.58 24.71
N LYS A 134 8.45 -11.67 24.55
CA LYS A 134 9.34 -11.26 25.63
C LYS A 134 8.61 -10.44 26.71
N GLU A 135 7.89 -9.39 26.32
CA GLU A 135 7.34 -8.43 27.28
C GLU A 135 6.06 -8.91 27.95
N ALA A 136 5.15 -9.50 27.17
CA ALA A 136 3.83 -9.92 27.61
C ALA A 136 3.77 -11.42 27.93
N GLY A 137 4.42 -12.25 27.10
CA GLY A 137 4.50 -13.70 27.30
C GLY A 137 5.56 -14.15 28.31
N LYS A 138 6.51 -13.28 28.68
CA LYS A 138 7.67 -13.60 29.54
C LYS A 138 8.47 -14.80 29.04
N ILE A 139 8.57 -14.92 27.72
CA ILE A 139 9.29 -16.02 27.05
C ILE A 139 10.75 -15.63 26.84
N GLU A 140 11.65 -16.52 27.23
CA GLU A 140 13.09 -16.35 27.06
C GLU A 140 13.52 -16.76 25.64
N ASN A 141 14.66 -16.23 25.20
CA ASN A 141 15.14 -16.42 23.82
C ASN A 141 15.41 -17.90 23.49
N GLU A 142 15.82 -18.69 24.48
CA GLU A 142 16.15 -20.11 24.35
C GLU A 142 14.91 -21.00 24.10
N GLU A 143 13.74 -20.49 24.47
CA GLU A 143 12.45 -21.14 24.24
C GLU A 143 11.93 -20.93 22.82
N ILE A 144 12.51 -19.97 22.09
CA ILE A 144 12.08 -19.59 20.74
C ILE A 144 12.84 -20.40 19.69
N ILE A 145 12.08 -21.09 18.84
CA ILE A 145 12.57 -21.83 17.68
C ILE A 145 12.13 -21.10 16.42
N PHE A 146 13.02 -21.07 15.42
CA PHE A 146 12.73 -20.53 14.11
C PHE A 146 12.74 -21.62 13.05
N ASP A 147 11.75 -21.58 12.15
CA ASP A 147 11.76 -22.32 10.90
C ASP A 147 11.62 -21.34 9.72
N ILE A 148 12.42 -21.50 8.68
CA ILE A 148 12.30 -20.72 7.45
C ILE A 148 11.58 -21.58 6.41
N LEU A 149 10.45 -21.12 5.91
CA LEU A 149 9.73 -21.77 4.81
C LEU A 149 10.03 -21.03 3.51
N MET A 150 10.63 -21.74 2.57
CA MET A 150 11.00 -21.21 1.26
C MET A 150 10.25 -21.92 0.13
N GLY A 151 10.00 -21.20 -0.96
CA GLY A 151 9.54 -21.80 -2.21
C GLY A 151 10.67 -22.58 -2.88
N ASN A 152 10.40 -23.19 -4.04
CA ASN A 152 11.40 -23.92 -4.83
C ASN A 152 12.74 -23.14 -4.90
N GLY A 153 13.83 -23.71 -4.38
CA GLY A 153 15.08 -22.98 -4.17
C GLY A 153 16.33 -23.85 -4.12
N LYS A 154 17.47 -23.22 -4.41
CA LYS A 154 18.83 -23.77 -4.27
C LYS A 154 19.37 -23.48 -2.86
N LYS A 155 20.32 -24.31 -2.37
CA LYS A 155 20.96 -24.18 -1.03
C LYS A 155 21.50 -22.76 -0.73
N GLU A 156 21.99 -22.05 -1.72
CA GLU A 156 22.52 -20.68 -1.57
C GLU A 156 21.46 -19.68 -1.06
N LYS A 157 20.21 -19.79 -1.51
CA LYS A 157 19.11 -18.94 -1.06
C LYS A 157 18.77 -19.15 0.42
N ALA A 158 18.99 -20.37 0.91
CA ALA A 158 18.75 -20.73 2.30
C ALA A 158 19.73 -20.03 3.25
N LYS A 159 21.02 -19.98 2.90
CA LYS A 159 22.03 -19.25 3.69
C LYS A 159 21.74 -17.76 3.76
N ASN A 160 21.35 -17.15 2.63
CA ASN A 160 20.98 -15.74 2.58
C ASN A 160 19.73 -15.42 3.41
N ALA A 161 18.74 -16.33 3.44
CA ALA A 161 17.55 -16.19 4.27
C ALA A 161 17.89 -16.27 5.77
N ALA A 162 18.73 -17.23 6.19
CA ALA A 162 19.16 -17.34 7.59
C ALA A 162 19.88 -16.07 8.06
N LYS A 163 20.82 -15.55 7.26
CA LYS A 163 21.52 -14.29 7.55
C LYS A 163 20.57 -13.10 7.64
N TYR A 164 19.64 -12.98 6.69
CA TYR A 164 18.63 -11.93 6.70
C TYR A 164 17.78 -11.97 7.97
N TRP A 165 17.22 -13.13 8.33
CA TRP A 165 16.37 -13.25 9.52
C TRP A 165 17.15 -13.09 10.82
N SER A 166 18.41 -13.52 10.88
CA SER A 166 19.31 -13.21 11.98
C SER A 166 19.45 -11.70 12.20
N GLN A 167 19.70 -10.94 11.12
CA GLN A 167 19.82 -9.49 11.19
C GLN A 167 18.51 -8.79 11.59
N ILE A 168 17.36 -9.31 11.14
CA ILE A 168 16.05 -8.76 11.48
C ILE A 168 15.68 -9.02 12.94
N THR A 169 15.98 -10.20 13.46
CA THR A 169 15.50 -10.64 14.78
C THR A 169 16.51 -10.41 15.90
N ASN A 170 17.77 -10.13 15.56
CA ASN A 170 18.93 -10.11 16.46
C ASN A 170 19.22 -11.46 17.13
N PHE A 171 18.71 -12.58 16.59
CA PHE A 171 19.12 -13.92 17.00
C PHE A 171 20.34 -14.37 16.20
N PRO A 172 21.27 -15.14 16.79
CA PRO A 172 22.42 -15.70 16.07
C PRO A 172 22.00 -16.56 14.86
N GLU A 173 22.78 -16.58 13.79
CA GLU A 173 22.48 -17.37 12.57
C GLU A 173 22.24 -18.87 12.86
N ARG A 174 22.91 -19.42 13.88
CA ARG A 174 22.73 -20.82 14.34
C ARG A 174 21.30 -21.15 14.79
N ASN A 175 20.47 -20.14 15.09
CA ASN A 175 19.07 -20.34 15.46
C ASN A 175 18.17 -20.57 14.23
N PHE A 176 18.69 -20.37 13.01
CA PHE A 176 17.95 -20.46 11.75
C PHE A 176 18.35 -21.67 10.90
N ASN A 177 18.68 -22.79 11.54
CA ASN A 177 19.15 -24.00 10.87
C ASN A 177 18.01 -24.81 10.23
N HIS A 178 16.75 -24.58 10.62
CA HIS A 178 15.60 -25.31 10.11
C HIS A 178 15.00 -24.61 8.89
N ILE A 179 15.32 -25.10 7.70
CA ILE A 179 14.87 -24.51 6.43
C ILE A 179 14.10 -25.56 5.63
N TYR A 180 12.84 -25.27 5.33
CA TYR A 180 11.92 -26.16 4.64
C TYR A 180 11.58 -25.63 3.26
N PHE A 181 11.77 -26.46 2.23
CA PHE A 181 11.40 -26.13 0.85
C PHE A 181 10.01 -26.71 0.52
N GLN A 182 9.06 -25.84 0.23
CA GLN A 182 7.72 -26.26 -0.21
C GLN A 182 7.72 -26.54 -1.71
N LYS A 183 7.58 -27.82 -2.08
CA LYS A 183 7.43 -28.23 -3.48
C LYS A 183 6.12 -27.70 -4.06
N GLY A 184 6.19 -27.13 -5.26
CA GLY A 184 5.01 -26.72 -6.05
C GLY A 184 4.33 -25.40 -5.61
N LYS A 185 4.79 -24.75 -4.53
CA LYS A 185 4.31 -23.42 -4.13
C LYS A 185 5.30 -22.34 -4.53
N VAL A 186 4.86 -21.42 -5.39
CA VAL A 186 5.60 -20.19 -5.68
C VAL A 186 5.37 -19.20 -4.54
N LEU A 187 6.24 -19.24 -3.54
CA LEU A 187 6.30 -18.20 -2.51
C LEU A 187 6.99 -16.97 -3.10
N LYS A 188 6.24 -15.88 -3.31
CA LYS A 188 6.77 -14.58 -3.79
C LYS A 188 7.48 -13.82 -2.65
N THR A 189 8.46 -14.45 -2.03
CA THR A 189 9.23 -13.91 -0.91
C THR A 189 10.72 -14.13 -1.15
N GLN A 190 11.51 -13.06 -1.10
CA GLN A 190 12.95 -13.14 -1.35
C GLN A 190 13.68 -14.01 -0.30
N PHE A 191 13.28 -13.89 0.97
CA PHE A 191 13.93 -14.54 2.11
C PHE A 191 13.04 -15.60 2.80
N GLY A 192 11.97 -16.03 2.14
CA GLY A 192 11.00 -16.98 2.71
C GLY A 192 10.05 -16.37 3.73
N ILE A 193 9.25 -17.23 4.35
CA ILE A 193 8.39 -16.94 5.49
C ILE A 193 9.13 -17.42 6.74
N LEU A 194 9.29 -16.55 7.73
CA LEU A 194 9.80 -16.96 9.03
C LEU A 194 8.65 -17.44 9.90
N ARG A 195 8.79 -18.64 10.44
CA ARG A 195 7.91 -19.18 11.47
C ARG A 195 8.64 -19.15 12.81
N ILE A 196 8.01 -18.49 13.77
CA ILE A 196 8.35 -18.50 15.18
C ILE A 196 7.53 -19.60 15.85
N ARG A 197 8.18 -20.42 16.68
CA ARG A 197 7.53 -21.40 17.57
C ARG A 197 8.09 -21.24 18.98
N VAL A 198 7.25 -21.42 19.99
CA VAL A 198 7.67 -21.41 21.39
C VAL A 198 7.63 -22.83 21.93
N ARG A 199 8.73 -23.31 22.52
CA ARG A 199 8.83 -24.63 23.16
C ARG A 199 7.85 -24.74 24.33
N ALA A 200 7.32 -25.95 24.56
CA ALA A 200 6.46 -26.27 25.71
C ALA A 200 5.27 -25.30 25.96
N SER A 201 4.80 -24.58 24.94
CA SER A 201 3.90 -23.42 25.11
C SER A 201 2.41 -23.74 24.95
N SER A 202 2.00 -25.00 25.13
CA SER A 202 0.59 -25.39 24.96
C SER A 202 -0.35 -24.76 25.99
N MET A 203 0.14 -24.47 27.21
CA MET A 203 -0.63 -23.77 28.23
C MET A 203 -0.81 -22.29 27.88
N LEU A 204 0.25 -21.64 27.42
CA LEU A 204 0.18 -20.26 26.93
C LEU A 204 -0.78 -20.14 25.74
N ALA A 205 -0.76 -21.09 24.79
CA ALA A 205 -1.70 -21.12 23.67
C ALA A 205 -3.17 -21.18 24.13
N ARG A 206 -3.48 -21.98 25.16
CA ARG A 206 -4.83 -22.04 25.77
C ARG A 206 -5.20 -20.73 26.47
N GLN A 207 -4.25 -20.12 27.19
CA GLN A 207 -4.46 -18.84 27.84
C GLN A 207 -4.77 -17.73 26.83
N ILE A 208 -4.02 -17.65 25.72
CA ILE A 208 -4.28 -16.71 24.63
C ILE A 208 -5.68 -16.94 24.05
N PHE A 209 -6.09 -18.19 23.85
CA PHE A 209 -7.43 -18.51 23.38
C PHE A 209 -8.53 -18.06 24.35
N GLY A 210 -8.28 -18.15 25.66
CA GLY A 210 -9.16 -17.56 26.67
C GLY A 210 -9.29 -16.04 26.51
N TRP A 211 -8.18 -15.33 26.27
CA TRP A 211 -8.21 -13.90 26.00
C TRP A 211 -8.95 -13.55 24.70
N ILE A 212 -8.78 -14.35 23.64
CA ILE A 212 -9.53 -14.18 22.38
C ILE A 212 -11.03 -14.27 22.64
N ARG A 213 -11.49 -15.27 23.41
CA ARG A 213 -12.91 -15.38 23.80
C ARG A 213 -13.41 -14.15 24.54
N GLY A 214 -12.63 -13.64 25.49
CA GLY A 214 -12.97 -12.41 26.19
C GLY A 214 -13.13 -11.22 25.24
N ILE A 215 -12.21 -11.04 24.27
CA ILE A 215 -12.33 -10.00 23.24
C ILE A 215 -13.61 -10.20 22.41
N GLN A 216 -13.91 -11.44 22.00
CA GLN A 216 -15.12 -11.78 21.24
C GLN A 216 -16.41 -11.43 21.99
N GLU A 217 -16.43 -11.55 23.31
CA GLU A 217 -17.58 -11.18 24.13
C GLU A 217 -17.76 -9.66 24.25
N PHE A 218 -16.68 -8.88 24.19
CA PHE A 218 -16.73 -7.41 24.32
C PHE A 218 -17.28 -6.68 23.09
N TYR A 219 -17.21 -7.27 21.89
CA TYR A 219 -17.73 -6.64 20.66
C TYR A 219 -18.96 -7.34 20.08
N ARG A 220 -19.51 -8.35 20.79
CA ARG A 220 -20.86 -8.87 20.52
C ARG A 220 -21.91 -7.85 20.86
#